data_AF-A0A954HY06-F1
#
_entry.id   AF-A0A954HY06-F1
#
_cell.length_a   1.000
_cell.length_b   1.000
_cell.length_c   1.000
_cell.angle_alpha   90.00
_cell.angle_beta   90.00
_cell.angle_gamma   90.00
#
_symmetry.space_group_name_H-M   'P 1'
#
loop_
_entity.id
_entity.type
_entity.pdbx_description
1 polymer ?
#
loop_
_entity_poly.entity_id
_entity_poly.type
_entity_poly.pdbx_seq_one_letter_code
_entity_poly.pdbx_strand_id
1 'polypeptide(L)'
;MTRLAHLLATMACAAAVMQFATAVEGADYFNGFEVDTAGWDVFGGSFDAARVPTGTGGISSAEGDWHATGNTPATDWDGYGSVFPAGGYLTSVDVFLNVDGGFANDTRLDYTSAISTTAGNHLRDFVFNLGFYSASDLTGPGAGTNRFIISASNSAGRANSFPKNPGRSPISIDQTGWYTFEHMFRDNGIGILEVELSIFDSSGTAVGTWTLSSLTDVIGVTVGGNRYGWFATNEFGVSLAFDNTMKVSDTDGDGVSDSLDDCPESDFREFVDVGAGPTSIENAAIGVDTNGCTLQDYVNACEANAGSHGEYVSCITQLANVLQQDGVISKSQRQELKTGAARSDVGK
;
A
#
# COMPACT_ATOMS: atom_id res chain seq x y z
N MET A 1 -36.88 -4.61 47.67
CA MET A 1 -36.02 -3.44 47.88
C MET A 1 -34.83 -3.62 46.96
N THR A 2 -34.97 -3.20 45.70
CA THR A 2 -34.39 -1.94 45.16
C THR A 2 -32.88 -1.99 45.19
N ARG A 3 -32.09 -1.83 44.11
CA ARG A 3 -32.19 -1.31 42.72
C ARG A 3 -30.68 -1.23 42.34
N LEU A 4 -30.19 -1.46 41.11
CA LEU A 4 -29.98 -0.44 40.07
C LEU A 4 -29.17 -1.14 38.93
N ALA A 5 -29.72 -1.28 37.72
CA ALA A 5 -29.38 -0.51 36.50
C ALA A 5 -28.19 -1.09 35.69
N HIS A 6 -28.47 -1.75 34.56
CA HIS A 6 -28.32 -1.16 33.21
C HIS A 6 -26.86 -0.82 32.86
N LEU A 7 -26.12 -1.77 32.31
CA LEU A 7 -25.05 -1.43 31.35
C LEU A 7 -25.73 -1.11 30.02
N LEU A 8 -25.95 0.20 29.80
CA LEU A 8 -26.00 0.75 28.46
C LEU A 8 -24.65 0.49 27.79
N ALA A 9 -24.67 -0.12 26.62
CA ALA A 9 -23.57 -0.02 25.66
C ALA A 9 -23.37 1.46 25.33
N THR A 10 -22.43 2.09 26.02
CA THR A 10 -21.87 3.36 25.62
C THR A 10 -20.88 3.02 24.52
N MET A 11 -21.34 3.18 23.29
CA MET A 11 -20.48 3.38 22.13
C MET A 11 -19.76 4.71 22.37
N ALA A 12 -18.66 4.64 23.12
CA ALA A 12 -17.69 5.72 23.18
C ALA A 12 -17.07 5.78 21.79
N CYS A 13 -17.50 6.77 21.01
CA CYS A 13 -16.76 7.24 19.86
C CYS A 13 -15.40 7.69 20.40
N ALA A 14 -14.41 6.81 20.32
CA ALA A 14 -13.03 7.20 20.53
C ALA A 14 -12.71 8.14 19.36
N ALA A 15 -12.78 9.44 19.63
CA ALA A 15 -12.05 10.40 18.83
C ALA A 15 -10.57 10.05 19.02
N ALA A 16 -10.03 9.28 18.08
CA ALA A 16 -8.60 9.12 17.95
C ALA A 16 -8.06 10.53 17.64
N VAL A 17 -7.50 11.16 18.66
CA VAL A 17 -6.51 12.22 18.45
C VAL A 17 -5.29 11.49 17.90
N MET A 18 -5.15 11.45 16.58
CA MET A 18 -3.90 10.97 15.99
C MET A 18 -2.87 12.09 16.11
N GLN A 19 -1.85 11.81 16.92
CA GLN A 19 -0.53 12.39 16.78
C GLN A 19 -0.01 11.99 15.39
N PHE A 20 0.23 12.95 14.50
CA PHE A 20 0.86 12.70 13.20
C PHE A 20 2.27 13.27 13.24
N ALA A 21 3.22 12.35 13.45
CA ALA A 21 4.62 12.47 13.14
C ALA A 21 5.28 11.11 13.42
N THR A 22 5.25 10.20 12.46
CA THR A 22 6.18 9.05 12.34
C THR A 22 6.09 8.51 10.93
N ALA A 23 7.15 7.88 10.43
CA ALA A 23 7.04 6.92 9.33
C ALA A 23 5.74 6.12 9.49
N VAL A 24 5.02 5.87 8.39
CA VAL A 24 3.98 4.84 8.43
C VAL A 24 4.70 3.57 8.88
N GLU A 25 4.47 3.17 10.13
CA GLU A 25 4.91 1.88 10.65
C GLU A 25 4.38 0.85 9.64
N GLY A 26 5.26 0.08 8.99
CA GLY A 26 4.82 -0.82 7.91
C GLY A 26 5.27 -0.51 6.49
N ALA A 27 5.92 0.63 6.22
CA ALA A 27 6.44 0.91 4.87
C ALA A 27 7.83 0.30 4.60
N ASP A 28 7.96 -0.42 3.48
CA ASP A 28 9.27 -0.86 2.96
C ASP A 28 10.15 0.34 2.59
N TYR A 29 9.48 1.40 2.13
CA TYR A 29 10.09 2.67 1.80
C TYR A 29 9.16 3.80 2.22
N PHE A 30 9.71 4.78 2.94
CA PHE A 30 9.04 6.03 3.24
C PHE A 30 10.01 7.19 3.19
N ASN A 31 9.63 8.27 2.50
CA ASN A 31 10.29 9.56 2.60
C ASN A 31 9.27 10.69 2.58
N GLY A 32 9.06 11.31 3.75
CA GLY A 32 8.33 12.57 3.94
C GLY A 32 9.25 13.80 3.95
N PHE A 33 10.49 13.65 3.48
CA PHE A 33 11.48 14.71 3.31
C PHE A 33 11.86 15.48 4.58
N GLU A 34 11.59 14.96 5.77
CA GLU A 34 11.94 15.60 7.04
C GLU A 34 13.45 15.58 7.31
N VAL A 35 14.20 14.68 6.69
CA VAL A 35 15.65 14.52 6.91
C VAL A 35 16.46 14.75 5.63
N ASP A 36 16.06 14.13 4.53
CA ASP A 36 16.82 14.11 3.27
C ASP A 36 15.91 13.91 2.05
N THR A 37 16.51 13.53 0.91
CA THR A 37 15.83 13.19 -0.36
C THR A 37 16.14 11.75 -0.79
N ALA A 38 16.55 10.87 0.12
CA ALA A 38 16.95 9.51 -0.20
C ALA A 38 15.85 8.78 -0.97
N GLY A 39 16.24 8.06 -2.04
CA GLY A 39 15.32 7.40 -2.96
C GLY A 39 14.72 8.33 -4.02
N TRP A 40 14.87 9.65 -3.90
CA TRP A 40 14.46 10.65 -4.91
C TRP A 40 15.64 11.43 -5.50
N ASP A 41 16.88 11.00 -5.25
CA ASP A 41 18.13 11.60 -5.72
C ASP A 41 19.05 10.57 -6.43
N VAL A 42 18.47 9.44 -6.85
CA VAL A 42 19.19 8.27 -7.37
C VAL A 42 19.53 8.36 -8.86
N PHE A 43 18.80 9.18 -9.63
CA PHE A 43 18.93 9.26 -11.09
C PHE A 43 19.79 10.45 -11.57
N GLY A 44 19.94 11.48 -10.75
CA GLY A 44 20.70 12.67 -11.07
C GLY A 44 19.92 13.70 -11.90
N GLY A 45 20.27 14.97 -11.70
CA GLY A 45 19.90 16.05 -12.63
C GLY A 45 18.43 16.44 -12.53
N SER A 46 17.68 16.42 -13.63
CA SER A 46 16.26 16.83 -13.65
C SER A 46 15.33 15.83 -12.96
N PHE A 47 15.84 14.65 -12.61
CA PHE A 47 15.12 13.61 -11.90
C PHE A 47 15.26 13.69 -10.38
N ASP A 48 16.15 14.54 -9.88
CA ASP A 48 16.35 14.68 -8.44
C ASP A 48 15.28 15.59 -7.82
N ALA A 49 14.81 15.20 -6.65
CA ALA A 49 14.02 16.05 -5.78
C ALA A 49 14.90 17.11 -5.09
N ALA A 50 14.31 18.27 -4.81
CA ALA A 50 14.87 19.27 -3.93
C ALA A 50 14.00 19.40 -2.68
N ARG A 51 14.56 19.04 -1.53
CA ARG A 51 13.94 19.25 -0.21
C ARG A 51 13.90 20.74 0.14
N VAL A 52 12.71 21.24 0.49
CA VAL A 52 12.46 22.66 0.80
C VAL A 52 11.64 22.80 2.08
N PRO A 53 11.81 23.89 2.85
CA PRO A 53 11.04 24.06 4.08
C PRO A 53 9.59 24.40 3.77
N THR A 54 8.70 24.09 4.71
CA THR A 54 7.29 24.46 4.70
C THR A 54 7.12 25.97 4.44
N GLY A 55 6.12 26.32 3.63
CA GLY A 55 5.88 27.68 3.16
C GLY A 55 6.64 28.07 1.88
N THR A 56 7.53 27.21 1.37
CA THR A 56 8.17 27.43 0.06
C THR A 56 7.12 27.51 -1.03
N GLY A 57 7.20 28.54 -1.89
CA GLY A 57 6.16 28.79 -2.91
C GLY A 57 4.78 29.16 -2.34
N GLY A 58 4.68 29.47 -1.03
CA GLY A 58 3.41 29.68 -0.34
C GLY A 58 2.67 28.39 0.01
N ILE A 59 3.33 27.24 -0.11
CA ILE A 59 2.77 25.90 0.12
C ILE A 59 3.25 25.42 1.49
N SER A 60 2.33 25.26 2.43
CA SER A 60 2.62 24.49 3.66
C SER A 60 2.84 23.03 3.29
N SER A 61 3.85 22.37 3.88
CA SER A 61 4.08 20.93 3.71
C SER A 61 2.83 20.11 4.05
N ALA A 62 2.70 18.93 3.44
CA ALA A 62 1.56 18.04 3.70
C ALA A 62 1.58 17.57 5.15
N GLU A 63 2.77 17.20 5.62
CA GLU A 63 3.09 16.89 7.00
C GLU A 63 4.42 17.56 7.38
N GLY A 64 4.68 17.71 8.68
CA GLY A 64 5.97 18.18 9.17
C GLY A 64 6.38 19.58 8.72
N ASP A 65 7.69 19.79 8.64
CA ASP A 65 8.32 21.09 8.37
C ASP A 65 8.98 21.16 6.98
N TRP A 66 8.97 20.06 6.21
CA TRP A 66 9.66 19.95 4.92
C TRP A 66 8.81 19.23 3.89
N HIS A 67 9.08 19.47 2.62
CA HIS A 67 8.51 18.71 1.51
C HIS A 67 9.50 18.74 0.34
N ALA A 68 9.22 17.98 -0.72
CA ALA A 68 10.03 17.99 -1.93
C ALA A 68 9.45 18.88 -3.03
N THR A 69 10.34 19.42 -3.85
CA THR A 69 9.99 20.06 -5.11
C THR A 69 10.83 19.52 -6.26
N GLY A 70 10.29 19.50 -7.47
CA GLY A 70 11.06 19.12 -8.66
C GLY A 70 10.31 19.35 -9.96
N ASN A 71 11.04 19.32 -11.09
CA ASN A 71 10.39 19.45 -12.40
C ASN A 71 9.82 18.11 -12.88
N THR A 72 10.67 17.10 -13.01
CA THR A 72 10.29 15.73 -13.40
C THR A 72 10.95 14.70 -12.47
N PRO A 73 10.82 14.84 -11.13
CA PRO A 73 11.55 14.00 -10.21
C PRO A 73 11.09 12.54 -10.31
N ALA A 74 11.99 11.61 -9.99
CA ALA A 74 11.74 10.19 -10.02
C ALA A 74 12.34 9.49 -8.80
N THR A 75 11.71 8.39 -8.41
CA THR A 75 12.16 7.52 -7.33
C THR A 75 12.28 6.09 -7.82
N ASP A 76 13.27 5.36 -7.33
CA ASP A 76 13.31 3.90 -7.42
C ASP A 76 12.65 3.23 -6.21
N TRP A 77 12.02 3.99 -5.32
CA TRP A 77 11.48 3.54 -4.04
C TRP A 77 12.59 2.93 -3.16
N ASP A 78 12.55 1.62 -2.95
CA ASP A 78 13.55 0.76 -2.31
C ASP A 78 14.45 0.02 -3.32
N GLY A 79 14.33 0.34 -4.62
CA GLY A 79 15.01 -0.31 -5.73
C GLY A 79 14.04 -1.03 -6.67
N TYR A 80 14.56 -1.61 -7.75
CA TYR A 80 13.73 -2.33 -8.73
C TYR A 80 13.60 -3.82 -8.40
N GLY A 81 12.35 -4.30 -8.26
CA GLY A 81 12.04 -5.71 -8.01
C GLY A 81 11.86 -6.54 -9.28
N SER A 82 12.32 -7.80 -9.25
CA SER A 82 12.08 -8.78 -10.33
C SER A 82 11.08 -9.88 -9.95
N VAL A 83 10.56 -9.85 -8.72
CA VAL A 83 9.58 -10.80 -8.18
C VAL A 83 8.38 -10.00 -7.70
N PHE A 84 7.17 -10.44 -8.06
CA PHE A 84 5.93 -9.83 -7.57
C PHE A 84 5.65 -10.36 -6.15
N PRO A 85 5.45 -9.50 -5.14
CA PRO A 85 5.00 -9.91 -3.81
C PRO A 85 3.65 -10.62 -3.92
N ALA A 86 3.41 -11.72 -3.21
CA ALA A 86 2.24 -12.57 -3.49
C ALA A 86 0.91 -11.89 -3.14
N GLY A 87 0.83 -11.14 -2.03
CA GLY A 87 -0.29 -10.26 -1.69
C GLY A 87 -0.29 -8.91 -2.42
N GLY A 88 0.78 -8.64 -3.18
CA GLY A 88 0.93 -7.41 -3.96
C GLY A 88 1.62 -6.29 -3.18
N TYR A 89 1.48 -5.07 -3.68
CA TYR A 89 2.09 -3.91 -3.04
C TYR A 89 1.39 -2.62 -3.47
N LEU A 90 1.63 -1.57 -2.69
CA LEU A 90 1.10 -0.24 -2.90
C LEU A 90 2.24 0.76 -3.03
N THR A 91 2.03 1.79 -3.84
CA THR A 91 2.89 2.99 -3.89
C THR A 91 2.05 4.24 -3.79
N SER A 92 2.51 5.24 -3.06
CA SER A 92 1.82 6.53 -2.94
C SER A 92 2.76 7.74 -2.92
N VAL A 93 2.20 8.90 -3.28
CA VAL A 93 2.82 10.22 -3.15
C VAL A 93 1.75 11.27 -2.91
N ASP A 94 2.00 12.20 -1.99
CA ASP A 94 1.17 13.39 -1.86
C ASP A 94 1.61 14.43 -2.89
N VAL A 95 0.66 14.99 -3.65
CA VAL A 95 0.93 15.99 -4.69
C VAL A 95 0.08 17.23 -4.42
N PHE A 96 0.71 18.39 -4.39
CA PHE A 96 0.00 19.66 -4.23
C PHE A 96 -0.60 20.12 -5.56
N LEU A 97 -1.92 20.25 -5.61
CA LEU A 97 -2.66 20.75 -6.76
C LEU A 97 -3.11 22.19 -6.49
N ASN A 98 -2.59 23.15 -7.27
CA ASN A 98 -2.98 24.56 -7.18
C ASN A 98 -3.98 24.94 -8.28
N VAL A 99 -5.28 24.93 -7.99
CA VAL A 99 -6.30 25.27 -9.00
C VAL A 99 -6.32 26.77 -9.33
N ASP A 100 -5.73 27.60 -8.48
CA ASP A 100 -5.68 29.05 -8.65
C ASP A 100 -4.32 29.53 -9.20
N GLY A 101 -3.48 28.61 -9.68
CA GLY A 101 -2.16 28.92 -10.23
C GLY A 101 -2.16 29.72 -11.55
N GLY A 102 -3.34 30.00 -12.13
CA GLY A 102 -3.48 30.84 -13.33
C GLY A 102 -2.93 30.19 -14.60
N PHE A 103 -2.90 28.86 -14.67
CA PHE A 103 -2.32 28.12 -15.78
C PHE A 103 -3.18 28.20 -17.05
N ALA A 104 -2.56 27.95 -18.21
CA ALA A 104 -3.30 27.83 -19.46
C ALA A 104 -4.13 26.55 -19.47
N ASN A 105 -5.27 26.57 -20.18
CA ASN A 105 -6.03 25.35 -20.44
C ASN A 105 -5.13 24.30 -21.10
N ASP A 106 -5.29 23.05 -20.69
CA ASP A 106 -4.55 21.90 -21.20
C ASP A 106 -3.07 21.84 -20.79
N THR A 107 -2.65 22.55 -19.73
CA THR A 107 -1.31 22.38 -19.13
C THR A 107 -1.22 21.03 -18.41
N ARG A 108 -0.24 20.18 -18.76
CA ARG A 108 -0.20 18.76 -18.36
C ARG A 108 0.76 18.45 -17.22
N LEU A 109 0.36 17.45 -16.43
CA LEU A 109 1.19 16.70 -15.50
C LEU A 109 0.88 15.22 -15.68
N ASP A 110 1.91 14.38 -15.75
CA ASP A 110 1.74 12.94 -15.70
C ASP A 110 2.57 12.39 -14.55
N TYR A 111 1.95 11.56 -13.70
CA TYR A 111 2.63 10.82 -12.65
C TYR A 111 2.41 9.33 -12.85
N THR A 112 3.46 8.53 -12.73
CA THR A 112 3.38 7.08 -12.91
C THR A 112 4.07 6.32 -11.81
N SER A 113 3.51 5.16 -11.46
CA SER A 113 4.23 4.06 -10.84
C SER A 113 4.33 2.90 -11.85
N ALA A 114 5.55 2.44 -12.12
CA ALA A 114 5.83 1.42 -13.12
C ALA A 114 6.07 0.05 -12.48
N ILE A 115 5.85 -1.00 -13.27
CA ILE A 115 6.16 -2.38 -12.91
C ILE A 115 7.24 -2.96 -13.80
N SER A 116 8.05 -3.84 -13.22
CA SER A 116 9.12 -4.55 -13.90
C SER A 116 8.65 -5.87 -14.50
N THR A 117 9.45 -6.38 -15.43
CA THR A 117 9.41 -7.78 -15.88
C THR A 117 10.09 -8.68 -14.85
N THR A 118 9.93 -10.01 -15.00
CA THR A 118 10.67 -11.02 -14.21
C THR A 118 12.20 -10.95 -14.36
N ALA A 119 12.71 -10.19 -15.33
CA ALA A 119 14.13 -9.92 -15.52
C ALA A 119 14.57 -8.54 -14.98
N GLY A 120 13.69 -7.80 -14.27
CA GLY A 120 13.98 -6.47 -13.73
C GLY A 120 14.01 -5.34 -14.78
N ASN A 121 13.60 -5.61 -16.03
CA ASN A 121 13.42 -4.57 -17.06
C ASN A 121 12.04 -3.91 -16.95
N HIS A 122 11.85 -2.72 -17.52
CA HIS A 122 10.53 -2.09 -17.60
C HIS A 122 9.51 -2.99 -18.33
N LEU A 123 8.32 -3.13 -17.76
CA LEU A 123 7.19 -3.79 -18.41
C LEU A 123 6.11 -2.77 -18.78
N ARG A 124 5.59 -2.03 -17.80
CA ARG A 124 4.43 -1.16 -18.00
C ARG A 124 4.40 -0.01 -16.99
N ASP A 125 3.96 1.13 -17.47
CA ASP A 125 3.61 2.30 -16.65
C ASP A 125 2.11 2.26 -16.30
N PHE A 126 1.77 2.65 -15.07
CA PHE A 126 0.41 2.97 -14.65
C PHE A 126 0.39 4.45 -14.30
N VAL A 127 -0.40 5.23 -15.04
CA VAL A 127 -0.20 6.68 -15.17
C VAL A 127 -1.47 7.42 -14.79
N PHE A 128 -1.37 8.35 -13.85
CA PHE A 128 -2.32 9.44 -13.72
C PHE A 128 -1.99 10.51 -14.76
N ASN A 129 -2.93 10.78 -15.65
CA ASN A 129 -2.84 11.85 -16.64
C ASN A 129 -3.67 13.04 -16.18
N LEU A 130 -3.02 14.17 -15.87
CA LEU A 130 -3.65 15.38 -15.37
C LEU A 130 -3.57 16.51 -16.39
N GLY A 131 -4.59 17.36 -16.42
CA GLY A 131 -4.58 18.62 -17.15
C GLY A 131 -5.32 19.73 -16.42
N PHE A 132 -4.76 20.93 -16.38
CA PHE A 132 -5.47 22.09 -15.86
C PHE A 132 -6.44 22.67 -16.88
N TYR A 133 -7.62 23.08 -16.43
CA TYR A 133 -8.62 23.77 -17.22
C TYR A 133 -9.26 24.88 -16.38
N SER A 134 -9.26 26.10 -16.92
CA SER A 134 -9.89 27.26 -16.29
C SER A 134 -11.41 27.22 -16.39
N ALA A 135 -12.06 28.11 -15.64
CA ALA A 135 -13.51 28.33 -15.70
C ALA A 135 -14.04 28.69 -17.10
N SER A 136 -13.17 29.16 -18.00
CA SER A 136 -13.54 29.42 -19.40
C SER A 136 -13.75 28.15 -20.23
N ASP A 137 -13.19 27.02 -19.79
CA ASP A 137 -13.40 25.73 -20.42
C ASP A 137 -14.71 25.09 -19.94
N LEU A 138 -15.66 24.99 -20.87
CA LEU A 138 -17.02 24.51 -20.61
C LEU A 138 -17.21 23.02 -20.94
N THR A 139 -16.14 22.23 -20.95
CA THR A 139 -16.19 20.81 -21.36
C THR A 139 -15.57 19.87 -20.34
N GLY A 140 -16.09 18.64 -20.27
CA GLY A 140 -15.61 17.63 -19.32
C GLY A 140 -16.12 17.85 -17.89
N PRO A 141 -15.70 16.99 -16.95
CA PRO A 141 -16.07 17.08 -15.54
C PRO A 141 -15.71 18.45 -14.94
N GLY A 142 -16.57 18.97 -14.06
CA GLY A 142 -16.38 20.27 -13.40
C GLY A 142 -16.41 21.48 -14.34
N ALA A 143 -16.94 21.36 -15.56
CA ALA A 143 -17.02 22.45 -16.53
C ALA A 143 -17.50 23.78 -15.91
N GLY A 144 -16.81 24.87 -16.25
CA GLY A 144 -17.12 26.21 -15.72
C GLY A 144 -16.38 26.59 -14.42
N THR A 145 -15.50 25.73 -13.88
CA THR A 145 -14.61 26.06 -12.76
C THR A 145 -13.13 25.95 -13.16
N ASN A 146 -12.24 26.58 -12.39
CA ASN A 146 -10.82 26.25 -12.44
C ASN A 146 -10.62 24.87 -11.80
N ARG A 147 -9.97 23.96 -12.51
CA ARG A 147 -9.88 22.55 -12.07
C ARG A 147 -8.73 21.82 -12.74
N PHE A 148 -8.25 20.79 -12.06
CA PHE A 148 -7.57 19.69 -12.72
C PHE A 148 -8.60 18.69 -13.19
N ILE A 149 -8.46 18.21 -14.42
CA ILE A 149 -9.15 17.01 -14.90
C ILE A 149 -8.14 15.89 -14.95
N ILE A 150 -8.51 14.73 -14.42
CA ILE A 150 -7.62 13.58 -14.25
C ILE A 150 -8.28 12.33 -14.81
N SER A 151 -7.49 11.49 -15.47
CA SER A 151 -7.86 10.12 -15.85
C SER A 151 -6.64 9.19 -15.71
N ALA A 152 -6.85 7.88 -15.72
CA ALA A 152 -5.77 6.89 -15.68
C ALA A 152 -5.52 6.21 -17.03
N SER A 153 -4.26 5.88 -17.32
CA SER A 153 -3.87 5.08 -18.49
C SER A 153 -2.53 4.34 -18.28
N ASN A 154 -2.01 3.72 -19.35
CA ASN A 154 -0.67 3.14 -19.38
C ASN A 154 0.30 3.94 -20.25
N SER A 155 0.07 5.24 -20.42
CA SER A 155 0.89 6.08 -21.30
C SER A 155 1.04 7.48 -20.74
N ALA A 156 2.30 7.92 -20.65
CA ALA A 156 2.67 9.27 -20.28
C ALA A 156 3.11 10.09 -21.51
N GLY A 157 3.19 11.40 -21.33
CA GLY A 157 3.60 12.36 -22.33
C GLY A 157 2.42 12.92 -23.11
N ARG A 158 2.48 14.22 -23.42
CA ARG A 158 1.41 14.97 -24.13
C ARG A 158 0.88 14.29 -25.41
N ALA A 159 1.74 13.59 -26.15
CA ALA A 159 1.34 12.91 -27.38
C ALA A 159 0.51 11.65 -27.13
N ASN A 160 0.57 11.08 -25.93
CA ASN A 160 -0.01 9.78 -25.59
C ASN A 160 -1.02 9.86 -24.42
N SER A 161 -1.13 11.00 -23.74
CA SER A 161 -2.05 11.22 -22.63
C SER A 161 -3.24 12.08 -23.03
N PHE A 162 -4.41 11.74 -22.49
CA PHE A 162 -5.63 12.54 -22.64
C PHE A 162 -6.41 12.59 -21.32
N PRO A 163 -6.10 13.52 -20.41
CA PRO A 163 -6.77 13.69 -19.12
C PRO A 163 -8.31 13.79 -19.19
N LYS A 164 -8.87 14.31 -20.28
CA LYS A 164 -10.32 14.38 -20.54
C LYS A 164 -10.90 13.12 -21.21
N ASN A 165 -10.16 12.02 -21.28
CA ASN A 165 -10.57 10.83 -22.04
C ASN A 165 -11.89 10.25 -21.53
N PRO A 166 -13.01 10.36 -22.28
CA PRO A 166 -14.31 9.89 -21.81
C PRO A 166 -14.36 8.36 -21.66
N GLY A 167 -13.49 7.63 -22.35
CA GLY A 167 -13.34 6.17 -22.19
C GLY A 167 -12.56 5.76 -20.94
N ARG A 168 -12.07 6.72 -20.16
CA ARG A 168 -11.33 6.51 -18.91
C ARG A 168 -11.97 7.23 -17.73
N SER A 169 -13.28 7.52 -17.80
CA SER A 169 -14.08 8.09 -16.70
C SER A 169 -13.34 9.20 -15.95
N PRO A 170 -13.05 10.33 -16.60
CA PRO A 170 -12.23 11.37 -16.02
C PRO A 170 -12.98 12.03 -14.85
N ILE A 171 -12.24 12.49 -13.84
CA ILE A 171 -12.76 13.26 -12.71
C ILE A 171 -12.31 14.72 -12.80
N SER A 172 -12.88 15.59 -11.96
CA SER A 172 -12.36 16.94 -11.73
C SER A 172 -12.05 17.18 -10.27
N ILE A 173 -10.93 17.85 -10.01
CA ILE A 173 -10.55 18.41 -8.71
C ILE A 173 -10.51 19.93 -8.86
N ASP A 174 -11.38 20.63 -8.13
CA ASP A 174 -11.56 22.08 -8.20
C ASP A 174 -11.19 22.81 -6.89
N GLN A 175 -10.50 22.12 -5.99
CA GLN A 175 -9.98 22.67 -4.74
C GLN A 175 -8.46 22.61 -4.73
N THR A 176 -7.83 23.66 -4.19
CA THR A 176 -6.39 23.71 -3.99
C THR A 176 -6.04 22.93 -2.73
N GLY A 177 -5.05 22.04 -2.80
CA GLY A 177 -4.60 21.28 -1.65
C GLY A 177 -3.69 20.11 -1.98
N TRP A 178 -3.33 19.37 -0.95
CA TRP A 178 -2.62 18.10 -1.03
C TRP A 178 -3.60 16.96 -1.33
N TYR A 179 -3.20 16.09 -2.25
CA TYR A 179 -3.93 14.88 -2.62
C TYR A 179 -2.96 13.70 -2.69
N THR A 180 -3.36 12.56 -2.17
CA THR A 180 -2.56 11.33 -2.23
C THR A 180 -2.87 10.57 -3.51
N PHE A 181 -1.85 10.33 -4.32
CA PHE A 181 -1.92 9.54 -5.56
C PHE A 181 -1.39 8.15 -5.28
N GLU A 182 -2.27 7.15 -5.34
CA GLU A 182 -1.99 5.78 -4.94
C GLU A 182 -2.10 4.81 -6.12
N HIS A 183 -1.21 3.84 -6.16
CA HIS A 183 -1.32 2.64 -7.01
C HIS A 183 -1.29 1.40 -6.13
N MET A 184 -2.33 0.59 -6.16
CA MET A 184 -2.38 -0.72 -5.53
C MET A 184 -2.25 -1.80 -6.60
N PHE A 185 -1.13 -2.52 -6.59
CA PHE A 185 -0.79 -3.62 -7.48
C PHE A 185 -1.16 -4.94 -6.82
N ARG A 186 -2.00 -5.76 -7.46
CA ARG A 186 -2.48 -7.03 -6.91
C ARG A 186 -2.72 -8.09 -7.98
N ASP A 187 -2.83 -9.34 -7.57
CA ASP A 187 -3.43 -10.38 -8.40
C ASP A 187 -4.96 -10.19 -8.45
N ASN A 188 -5.57 -10.31 -9.63
CA ASN A 188 -7.02 -10.29 -9.78
C ASN A 188 -7.72 -11.62 -9.42
N GLY A 189 -7.00 -12.56 -8.81
CA GLY A 189 -7.47 -13.87 -8.38
C GLY A 189 -7.27 -14.99 -9.42
N ILE A 190 -6.62 -14.71 -10.56
CA ILE A 190 -6.33 -15.70 -11.61
C ILE A 190 -4.89 -15.62 -12.14
N GLY A 191 -3.96 -14.99 -11.41
CA GLY A 191 -2.55 -14.88 -11.81
C GLY A 191 -2.27 -13.69 -12.74
N ILE A 192 -3.20 -12.75 -12.88
CA ILE A 192 -3.08 -11.59 -13.76
C ILE A 192 -2.99 -10.32 -12.92
N LEU A 193 -2.03 -9.47 -13.24
CA LEU A 193 -1.87 -8.17 -12.61
C LEU A 193 -3.11 -7.30 -12.83
N GLU A 194 -3.63 -6.78 -11.73
CA GLU A 194 -4.57 -5.69 -11.67
C GLU A 194 -3.96 -4.55 -10.85
N VAL A 195 -4.09 -3.34 -11.37
CA VAL A 195 -3.64 -2.14 -10.68
C VAL A 195 -4.81 -1.20 -10.50
N GLU A 196 -5.10 -0.88 -9.25
CA GLU A 196 -6.06 0.16 -8.89
C GLU A 196 -5.30 1.47 -8.65
N LEU A 197 -5.71 2.51 -9.36
CA LEU A 197 -5.20 3.86 -9.24
C LEU A 197 -6.25 4.69 -8.52
N SER A 198 -5.91 5.23 -7.35
CA SER A 198 -6.82 6.00 -6.51
C SER A 198 -6.23 7.37 -6.17
N ILE A 199 -7.09 8.38 -6.06
CA ILE A 199 -6.72 9.70 -5.53
C ILE A 199 -7.56 9.96 -4.30
N PHE A 200 -6.90 10.32 -3.20
CA PHE A 200 -7.54 10.68 -1.94
C PHE A 200 -7.37 12.17 -1.65
N ASP A 201 -8.39 12.80 -1.09
CA ASP A 201 -8.27 14.14 -0.51
C ASP A 201 -7.61 14.10 0.88
N SER A 202 -7.36 15.27 1.46
CA SER A 202 -6.72 15.40 2.77
C SER A 202 -7.53 14.81 3.94
N SER A 203 -8.78 14.37 3.72
CA SER A 203 -9.58 13.65 4.72
C SER A 203 -9.47 12.13 4.60
N GLY A 204 -8.72 11.63 3.61
CA GLY A 204 -8.65 10.21 3.25
C GLY A 204 -9.84 9.74 2.42
N THR A 205 -10.65 10.65 1.87
CA THR A 205 -11.79 10.27 1.02
C THR A 205 -11.33 10.10 -0.43
N ALA A 206 -11.64 8.96 -1.04
CA ALA A 206 -11.36 8.73 -2.46
C ALA A 206 -12.19 9.68 -3.34
N VAL A 207 -11.52 10.47 -4.18
CA VAL A 207 -12.14 11.40 -5.14
C VAL A 207 -12.12 10.88 -6.58
N GLY A 208 -11.34 9.83 -6.85
CA GLY A 208 -11.40 9.06 -8.09
C GLY A 208 -10.63 7.75 -7.99
N THR A 209 -11.13 6.74 -8.69
CA THR A 209 -10.54 5.40 -8.74
C THR A 209 -10.66 4.81 -10.13
N TRP A 210 -9.60 4.16 -10.61
CA TRP A 210 -9.55 3.47 -11.89
C TRP A 210 -8.85 2.12 -11.74
N THR A 211 -9.34 1.10 -12.44
CA THR A 211 -8.71 -0.22 -12.46
C THR A 211 -8.15 -0.50 -13.85
N LEU A 212 -6.87 -0.86 -13.93
CA LEU A 212 -6.17 -1.24 -15.16
C LEU A 212 -5.66 -2.67 -15.03
N SER A 213 -5.97 -3.51 -16.01
CA SER A 213 -5.49 -4.88 -16.10
C SER A 213 -5.34 -5.29 -17.55
N SER A 214 -4.40 -6.20 -17.83
CA SER A 214 -4.18 -6.80 -19.14
C SER A 214 -3.88 -8.28 -18.99
N LEU A 215 -4.54 -9.13 -19.79
CA LEU A 215 -4.31 -10.59 -19.78
C LEU A 215 -2.88 -10.99 -20.17
N THR A 216 -2.07 -10.06 -20.69
CA THR A 216 -0.65 -10.28 -21.00
C THR A 216 0.26 -10.16 -19.79
N ASP A 217 -0.24 -9.58 -18.70
CA ASP A 217 0.53 -9.23 -17.51
C ASP A 217 0.35 -10.35 -16.48
N VAL A 218 0.96 -11.49 -16.79
CA VAL A 218 0.90 -12.72 -16.00
C VAL A 218 1.97 -12.64 -14.91
N ILE A 219 1.52 -12.70 -13.66
CA ILE A 219 2.37 -12.64 -12.46
C ILE A 219 3.36 -13.82 -12.45
N GLY A 220 4.63 -13.52 -12.19
CA GLY A 220 5.72 -14.51 -12.17
C GLY A 220 6.15 -15.03 -13.54
N VAL A 221 5.50 -14.61 -14.63
CA VAL A 221 5.87 -14.97 -16.01
C VAL A 221 6.34 -13.74 -16.77
N THR A 222 5.47 -12.75 -16.97
CA THR A 222 5.80 -11.48 -17.61
C THR A 222 5.98 -10.38 -16.59
N VAL A 223 5.22 -10.40 -15.50
CA VAL A 223 5.25 -9.43 -14.41
C VAL A 223 6.24 -9.86 -13.32
N GLY A 224 7.16 -8.95 -12.99
CA GLY A 224 8.06 -9.03 -11.83
C GLY A 224 7.58 -8.12 -10.71
N GLY A 225 8.50 -7.38 -10.07
CA GLY A 225 8.18 -6.51 -8.93
C GLY A 225 8.05 -5.04 -9.30
N ASN A 226 8.12 -4.19 -8.28
CA ASN A 226 8.08 -2.74 -8.42
C ASN A 226 9.20 -2.19 -9.33
N ARG A 227 8.97 -0.99 -9.84
CA ARG A 227 9.98 -0.24 -10.60
C ARG A 227 10.14 1.17 -10.05
N TYR A 228 9.90 2.20 -10.86
CA TYR A 228 10.08 3.59 -10.47
C TYR A 228 8.73 4.27 -10.22
N GLY A 229 8.74 5.32 -9.41
CA GLY A 229 7.77 6.40 -9.45
C GLY A 229 8.35 7.56 -10.28
N TRP A 230 7.58 8.19 -11.16
CA TRP A 230 8.10 9.28 -11.99
C TRP A 230 7.04 10.32 -12.37
N PHE A 231 7.36 11.60 -12.15
CA PHE A 231 6.64 12.71 -12.76
C PHE A 231 7.11 12.90 -14.20
N ALA A 232 6.56 12.08 -15.10
CA ALA A 232 7.01 11.94 -16.48
C ALA A 232 6.80 13.18 -17.36
N THR A 233 5.82 14.00 -17.02
CA THR A 233 5.53 15.27 -17.71
C THR A 233 5.24 16.33 -16.68
N ASN A 234 5.83 17.51 -16.82
CA ASN A 234 5.42 18.72 -16.10
C ASN A 234 5.51 19.94 -17.03
N GLU A 235 4.37 20.55 -17.31
CA GLU A 235 4.27 21.73 -18.17
C GLU A 235 3.86 22.99 -17.42
N PHE A 236 3.74 22.93 -16.10
CA PHE A 236 3.26 24.04 -15.28
C PHE A 236 4.27 25.20 -15.16
N GLY A 237 5.49 25.02 -15.67
CA GLY A 237 6.54 26.04 -15.65
C GLY A 237 7.04 26.38 -14.25
N VAL A 238 6.62 25.58 -13.26
CA VAL A 238 7.01 25.65 -11.85
C VAL A 238 7.41 24.25 -11.39
N SER A 239 8.28 24.19 -10.38
CA SER A 239 8.55 22.92 -9.70
C SER A 239 7.28 22.45 -9.00
N LEU A 240 6.93 21.19 -9.20
CA LEU A 240 5.84 20.51 -8.49
C LEU A 240 6.23 20.36 -7.03
N ALA A 241 5.31 20.60 -6.12
CA ALA A 241 5.47 20.23 -4.72
C ALA A 241 4.83 18.86 -4.48
N PHE A 242 5.58 17.98 -3.82
CA PHE A 242 5.16 16.63 -3.48
C PHE A 242 5.76 16.21 -2.13
N ASP A 243 5.13 15.26 -1.46
CA ASP A 243 5.46 14.88 -0.09
C ASP A 243 5.07 13.42 0.19
N ASN A 244 5.39 12.92 1.40
CA ASN A 244 4.90 11.65 1.95
C ASN A 244 4.91 10.50 0.94
N THR A 245 6.10 10.16 0.44
CA THR A 245 6.26 9.13 -0.59
C THR A 245 6.45 7.78 0.05
N MET A 246 5.75 6.77 -0.43
CA MET A 246 5.67 5.47 0.25
C MET A 246 5.59 4.30 -0.73
N LYS A 247 6.21 3.18 -0.35
CA LYS A 247 5.90 1.84 -0.86
C LYS A 247 5.66 0.90 0.33
N VAL A 248 4.62 0.08 0.22
CA VAL A 248 4.26 -0.95 1.20
C VAL A 248 3.99 -2.26 0.45
N SER A 249 4.60 -3.35 0.89
CA SER A 249 4.32 -4.71 0.45
C SER A 249 3.53 -5.46 1.53
N ASP A 250 2.67 -6.38 1.07
CA ASP A 250 1.96 -7.38 1.87
C ASP A 250 2.19 -8.68 1.11
N THR A 251 3.16 -9.47 1.56
CA THR A 251 3.71 -10.58 0.80
C THR A 251 2.74 -11.74 0.77
N ASP A 252 1.94 -11.95 1.79
CA ASP A 252 1.02 -13.08 1.89
C ASP A 252 -0.47 -12.71 1.71
N GLY A 253 -0.76 -11.41 1.65
CA GLY A 253 -2.06 -10.85 1.32
C GLY A 253 -3.05 -10.88 2.47
N ASP A 254 -2.57 -10.92 3.71
CA ASP A 254 -3.41 -11.06 4.90
C ASP A 254 -3.95 -9.75 5.46
N GLY A 255 -3.51 -8.62 4.89
CA GLY A 255 -3.90 -7.28 5.29
C GLY A 255 -2.98 -6.62 6.31
N VAL A 256 -1.87 -7.26 6.69
CA VAL A 256 -0.76 -6.71 7.46
C VAL A 256 0.42 -6.50 6.51
N SER A 257 1.01 -5.30 6.55
CA SER A 257 2.19 -5.02 5.72
C SER A 257 3.41 -5.79 6.20
N ASP A 258 4.29 -6.22 5.30
CA ASP A 258 5.48 -7.05 5.59
C ASP A 258 6.36 -6.53 6.72
N SER A 259 6.47 -5.20 6.89
CA SER A 259 7.31 -4.64 7.95
C SER A 259 6.60 -4.43 9.30
N LEU A 260 5.30 -4.71 9.37
CA LEU A 260 4.52 -4.94 10.60
C LEU A 260 4.16 -6.42 10.82
N ASP A 261 4.53 -7.27 9.88
CA ASP A 261 4.16 -8.67 9.86
C ASP A 261 5.31 -9.52 10.45
N ASP A 262 5.03 -10.19 11.57
CA ASP A 262 5.95 -11.14 12.19
C ASP A 262 6.05 -12.45 11.38
N CYS A 263 5.09 -12.71 10.49
CA CYS A 263 4.97 -13.84 9.61
C CYS A 263 4.67 -13.46 8.13
N PRO A 264 5.55 -12.70 7.42
CA PRO A 264 5.30 -12.19 6.05
C PRO A 264 5.01 -13.22 4.95
N GLU A 265 5.10 -14.50 5.27
CA GLU A 265 4.82 -15.62 4.36
C GLU A 265 3.97 -16.66 5.11
N SER A 266 2.80 -16.24 5.63
CA SER A 266 1.96 -17.12 6.44
C SER A 266 1.51 -18.38 5.70
N ASP A 267 1.40 -19.47 6.45
CA ASP A 267 0.90 -20.73 5.93
C ASP A 267 -0.63 -20.80 6.02
N PHE A 268 -1.32 -20.59 4.90
CA PHE A 268 -2.80 -20.63 4.82
C PHE A 268 -3.41 -22.02 4.60
N ARG A 269 -2.73 -23.11 4.95
CA ARG A 269 -3.34 -24.45 4.91
C ARG A 269 -4.65 -24.48 5.72
N GLU A 270 -5.61 -25.31 5.32
CA GLU A 270 -6.96 -25.33 5.92
C GLU A 270 -6.94 -25.67 7.42
N PHE A 271 -6.13 -26.67 7.81
CA PHE A 271 -6.05 -27.15 9.18
C PHE A 271 -4.62 -27.13 9.71
N VAL A 272 -4.48 -26.83 11.00
CA VAL A 272 -3.19 -26.86 11.69
C VAL A 272 -2.62 -28.28 11.69
N ASP A 273 -1.33 -28.43 11.37
CA ASP A 273 -0.56 -29.68 11.44
C ASP A 273 0.67 -29.49 12.34
N VAL A 274 0.81 -30.40 13.30
CA VAL A 274 1.90 -30.44 14.29
C VAL A 274 2.90 -31.57 14.01
N GLY A 275 3.08 -31.93 12.73
CA GLY A 275 4.01 -32.95 12.25
C GLY A 275 3.51 -34.39 12.42
N ALA A 276 2.21 -34.59 12.64
CA ALA A 276 1.57 -35.90 12.77
C ALA A 276 0.34 -36.05 11.85
N GLY A 277 0.16 -35.10 10.92
CA GLY A 277 -1.01 -34.96 10.08
C GLY A 277 -1.94 -33.85 10.58
N PRO A 278 -2.89 -33.41 9.72
CA PRO A 278 -3.77 -32.30 10.01
C PRO A 278 -4.68 -32.58 11.22
N THR A 279 -4.88 -31.54 12.02
CA THR A 279 -5.82 -31.54 13.15
C THR A 279 -7.22 -31.12 12.70
N SER A 280 -8.17 -31.08 13.63
CA SER A 280 -9.51 -30.48 13.44
C SER A 280 -9.54 -28.96 13.65
N ILE A 281 -8.39 -28.32 13.88
CA ILE A 281 -8.30 -26.88 14.15
C ILE A 281 -8.13 -26.18 12.81
N GLU A 282 -9.15 -25.43 12.43
CA GLU A 282 -9.09 -24.55 11.27
C GLU A 282 -8.02 -23.48 11.52
N ASN A 283 -7.08 -23.37 10.60
CA ASN A 283 -5.96 -22.45 10.72
C ASN A 283 -6.37 -21.04 10.28
N ALA A 284 -6.80 -20.91 9.01
CA ALA A 284 -7.18 -19.63 8.42
C ALA A 284 -8.59 -19.13 8.82
N ALA A 285 -9.48 -20.00 9.32
CA ALA A 285 -10.83 -19.58 9.70
C ALA A 285 -10.88 -18.75 11.00
N ILE A 286 -9.81 -18.82 11.80
CA ILE A 286 -9.59 -17.98 12.97
C ILE A 286 -9.08 -16.58 12.55
N GLY A 287 -8.66 -16.44 11.29
CA GLY A 287 -8.02 -15.25 10.75
C GLY A 287 -6.53 -15.20 11.08
N VAL A 288 -5.89 -14.17 10.55
CA VAL A 288 -4.57 -13.72 10.98
C VAL A 288 -4.74 -12.86 12.23
N ASP A 289 -3.82 -13.00 13.19
CA ASP A 289 -3.83 -12.16 14.38
C ASP A 289 -3.26 -10.75 14.11
N THR A 290 -3.14 -9.93 15.15
CA THR A 290 -2.66 -8.55 14.99
C THR A 290 -1.19 -8.42 14.61
N ASN A 291 -0.43 -9.53 14.62
CA ASN A 291 0.98 -9.55 14.26
C ASN A 291 1.20 -10.10 12.84
N GLY A 292 0.15 -10.38 12.07
CA GLY A 292 0.31 -10.96 10.73
C GLY A 292 0.54 -12.48 10.72
N CYS A 293 0.32 -13.18 11.85
CA CYS A 293 0.55 -14.63 11.91
C CYS A 293 -0.75 -15.46 11.92
N THR A 294 -0.75 -16.57 11.20
CA THR A 294 -1.74 -17.65 11.38
C THR A 294 -1.36 -18.58 12.54
N LEU A 295 -2.28 -19.47 12.95
CA LEU A 295 -1.99 -20.49 13.95
C LEU A 295 -0.90 -21.47 13.50
N GLN A 296 -0.84 -21.77 12.21
CA GLN A 296 0.17 -22.65 11.66
C GLN A 296 1.56 -22.03 11.73
N ASP A 297 1.68 -20.70 11.62
CA ASP A 297 2.98 -20.03 11.69
C ASP A 297 3.58 -20.15 13.09
N TYR A 298 2.76 -20.04 14.14
CA TYR A 298 3.21 -20.33 15.49
C TYR A 298 3.64 -21.79 15.69
N VAL A 299 3.00 -22.73 15.02
CA VAL A 299 3.41 -24.15 15.04
C VAL A 299 4.72 -24.35 14.29
N ASN A 300 4.87 -23.73 13.12
CA ASN A 300 6.09 -23.76 12.31
C ASN A 300 7.26 -23.10 13.07
N ALA A 301 7.02 -22.01 13.78
CA ALA A 301 8.00 -21.35 14.64
C ALA A 301 8.44 -22.25 15.80
N CYS A 302 7.52 -23.03 16.40
CA CYS A 302 7.89 -24.04 17.39
C CYS A 302 8.79 -25.13 16.80
N GLU A 303 8.55 -25.57 15.55
CA GLU A 303 9.38 -26.56 14.87
C GLU A 303 10.76 -26.00 14.54
N ALA A 304 10.83 -24.81 13.94
CA ALA A 304 12.08 -24.17 13.53
C ALA A 304 13.03 -23.87 14.71
N ASN A 305 12.49 -23.52 15.87
CA ASN A 305 13.27 -23.14 17.06
C ASN A 305 13.58 -24.31 18.01
N ALA A 306 13.00 -25.49 17.80
CA ALA A 306 13.23 -26.64 18.68
C ALA A 306 14.55 -27.35 18.34
N GLY A 307 15.47 -27.44 19.31
CA GLY A 307 16.69 -28.23 19.18
C GLY A 307 16.48 -29.73 19.45
N SER A 308 15.31 -30.12 19.95
CA SER A 308 14.95 -31.49 20.28
C SER A 308 13.44 -31.72 20.29
N HIS A 309 13.02 -32.98 20.18
CA HIS A 309 11.60 -33.36 20.25
C HIS A 309 10.92 -32.89 21.54
N GLY A 310 11.64 -32.93 22.67
CA GLY A 310 11.12 -32.46 23.96
C GLY A 310 10.85 -30.94 23.98
N GLU A 311 11.72 -30.15 23.35
CA GLU A 311 11.54 -28.71 23.22
C GLU A 311 10.38 -28.36 22.30
N TYR A 312 10.25 -29.07 21.17
CA TYR A 312 9.11 -28.93 20.26
C TYR A 312 7.78 -29.19 20.96
N VAL A 313 7.65 -30.34 21.63
CA VAL A 313 6.42 -30.71 22.36
C VAL A 313 6.10 -29.70 23.48
N SER A 314 7.13 -29.16 24.14
CA SER A 314 6.98 -28.11 25.15
C SER A 314 6.44 -26.81 24.54
N CYS A 315 7.01 -26.38 23.42
CA CYS A 315 6.57 -25.17 22.70
C CYS A 315 5.09 -25.28 22.28
N ILE A 316 4.71 -26.38 21.60
CA ILE A 316 3.31 -26.62 21.21
C ILE A 316 2.39 -26.69 22.42
N THR A 317 2.86 -27.25 23.54
CA THR A 317 2.07 -27.29 24.78
C THR A 317 1.81 -25.88 25.33
N GLN A 318 2.80 -25.00 25.29
CA GLN A 318 2.65 -23.60 25.72
C GLN A 318 1.68 -22.86 24.81
N LEU A 319 1.89 -22.94 23.49
CA LEU A 319 1.01 -22.36 22.47
C LEU A 319 -0.45 -22.80 22.68
N ALA A 320 -0.69 -24.11 22.78
CA ALA A 320 -2.03 -24.65 22.96
C ALA A 320 -2.72 -24.17 24.26
N ASN A 321 -1.94 -23.93 25.33
CA ASN A 321 -2.49 -23.39 26.57
C ASN A 321 -2.92 -21.92 26.41
N VAL A 322 -2.10 -21.09 25.76
CA VAL A 322 -2.39 -19.68 25.48
C VAL A 322 -3.64 -19.57 24.60
N LEU A 323 -3.66 -20.27 23.46
CA LEU A 323 -4.81 -20.26 22.54
C LEU A 323 -6.12 -20.67 23.21
N GLN A 324 -6.07 -21.66 24.11
CA GLN A 324 -7.26 -22.08 24.86
C GLN A 324 -7.67 -21.05 25.92
N GLN A 325 -6.71 -20.40 26.56
CA GLN A 325 -6.95 -19.36 27.56
C GLN A 325 -7.62 -18.13 26.92
N ASP A 326 -7.20 -17.78 25.71
CA ASP A 326 -7.74 -16.63 24.96
C ASP A 326 -9.05 -16.97 24.23
N GLY A 327 -9.50 -18.23 24.31
CA GLY A 327 -10.76 -18.68 23.74
C GLY A 327 -10.70 -18.95 22.23
N VAL A 328 -9.51 -18.90 21.63
CA VAL A 328 -9.25 -19.19 20.21
C VAL A 328 -9.53 -20.65 19.89
N ILE A 329 -9.16 -21.57 20.79
CA ILE A 329 -9.44 -23.00 20.64
C ILE A 329 -10.17 -23.60 21.85
N SER A 330 -10.90 -24.68 21.61
CA SER A 330 -11.56 -25.46 22.64
C SER A 330 -10.58 -26.30 23.48
N LYS A 331 -11.04 -26.79 24.64
CA LYS A 331 -10.25 -27.73 25.48
C LYS A 331 -9.91 -29.03 24.75
N SER A 332 -10.79 -29.51 23.86
CA SER A 332 -10.55 -30.70 23.03
C SER A 332 -9.46 -30.44 22.00
N GLN A 333 -9.53 -29.31 21.29
CA GLN A 333 -8.52 -28.90 20.32
C GLN A 333 -7.15 -28.67 20.96
N ARG A 334 -7.09 -28.07 22.16
CA ARG A 334 -5.85 -28.00 22.94
C ARG A 334 -5.23 -29.37 23.19
N GLN A 335 -6.05 -30.36 23.54
CA GLN A 335 -5.56 -31.72 23.77
C GLN A 335 -5.11 -32.39 22.47
N GLU A 336 -5.77 -32.09 21.36
CA GLU A 336 -5.40 -32.54 20.02
C GLU A 336 -4.00 -32.06 19.63
N LEU A 337 -3.71 -30.75 19.70
CA LEU A 337 -2.38 -30.19 19.43
C LEU A 337 -1.28 -30.90 20.23
N LYS A 338 -1.48 -31.02 21.54
CA LYS A 338 -0.51 -31.65 22.44
C LYS A 338 -0.28 -33.13 22.10
N THR A 339 -1.35 -33.85 21.75
CA THR A 339 -1.27 -35.27 21.42
C THR A 339 -0.63 -35.48 20.05
N GLY A 340 -0.93 -34.62 19.08
CA GLY A 340 -0.31 -34.63 17.76
C GLY A 340 1.20 -34.37 17.86
N ALA A 341 1.62 -33.29 18.55
CA ALA A 341 3.03 -32.97 18.71
C ALA A 341 3.81 -34.10 19.40
N ALA A 342 3.24 -34.71 20.44
CA ALA A 342 3.87 -35.85 21.13
C ALA A 342 3.99 -37.11 20.27
N ARG A 343 3.23 -37.22 19.18
CA ARG A 343 3.29 -38.34 18.22
C ARG A 343 4.12 -38.01 16.99
N SER A 344 4.36 -36.72 16.72
CA SER A 344 5.15 -36.24 15.58
C SER A 344 6.56 -36.81 15.58
N ASP A 345 7.22 -36.78 14.42
CA ASP A 345 8.64 -37.11 14.26
C ASP A 345 9.57 -35.89 14.34
N VAL A 346 9.02 -34.71 14.62
CA VAL A 346 9.77 -33.44 14.68
C VAL A 346 10.79 -33.47 15.81
N GLY A 347 12.06 -33.18 15.49
CA GLY A 347 13.16 -33.07 16.46
C GLY A 347 13.63 -34.40 17.10
N LYS A 348 13.24 -35.56 16.55
CA LYS A 348 13.71 -36.87 17.02
C LYS A 348 15.12 -37.21 16.56
#